data_AF-A0A7S2MUJ5-F1
#
_entry.id   AF-A0A7S2MUJ5-F1
#
_cell.length_a   1.000
_cell.length_b   1.000
_cell.length_c   1.000
_cell.angle_alpha   90.00
_cell.angle_beta   90.00
_cell.angle_gamma   90.00
#
_symmetry.space_group_name_H-M   'P 1'
#
loop_
_entity.id
_entity.type
_entity.pdbx_description
1 polymer ?
#
loop_
_entity_poly.entity_id
_entity_poly.type
_entity_poly.pdbx_seq_one_letter_code
_entity_poly.pdbx_strand_id
1 'polypeptide(L)'
;DPELLKQRCQRYETKEDMDKYDCTIEEREEYELHIEEENLLFAGVDYEMILRQAEQEADVVLWDGGNNDFSFYRPDVTICVADALRVAHEQHYYPGEINARMADLVLINKVNSLSSISEAVQQVEKLKAIVKIECPIIFGNSVVSGEAKHPATGKLLSNDKVTAMV
;
A
#
# COMPACT_ATOMS: atom_id res chain seq x y z
N ASP A 1 16.03 17.31 16.03
CA ASP A 1 16.90 16.15 16.26
C ASP A 1 17.82 16.01 15.04
N PRO A 2 19.15 16.00 15.20
CA PRO A 2 20.09 15.83 14.08
C PRO A 2 19.89 14.54 13.28
N GLU A 3 19.35 13.49 13.88
CA GLU A 3 19.08 12.22 13.21
C GLU A 3 17.87 12.35 12.27
N LEU A 4 16.78 12.96 12.75
CA LEU A 4 15.62 13.30 11.93
C LEU A 4 15.96 14.27 10.79
N LEU A 5 16.98 15.13 10.98
CA LEU A 5 17.45 16.04 9.92
C LEU A 5 18.15 15.29 8.77
N LYS A 6 18.75 14.12 9.02
CA LYS A 6 19.34 13.28 7.97
C LYS A 6 18.27 12.51 7.19
N GLN A 7 17.17 12.18 7.84
CA GLN A 7 16.03 11.43 7.28
C GLN A 7 14.90 12.35 6.80
N ARG A 8 15.21 13.61 6.43
CA ARG A 8 14.16 14.55 5.99
C ARG A 8 13.49 14.10 4.71
N CYS A 9 14.29 13.74 3.72
CA CYS A 9 13.85 13.26 2.43
C CYS A 9 14.97 12.45 1.80
N GLN A 10 14.67 11.19 1.48
CA GLN A 10 15.56 10.22 0.88
C GLN A 10 14.88 9.68 -0.38
N ARG A 11 15.63 9.57 -1.46
CA ARG A 11 15.16 9.08 -2.77
C ARG A 11 15.93 7.81 -3.11
N TYR A 12 15.22 6.73 -3.36
CA TYR A 12 15.78 5.44 -3.71
C TYR A 12 15.38 5.10 -5.15
N GLU A 13 16.38 4.79 -5.96
CA GLU A 13 16.22 4.28 -7.33
C GLU A 13 16.97 2.97 -7.53
N THR A 14 18.06 2.77 -6.79
CA THR A 14 18.83 1.52 -6.84
C THR A 14 19.06 0.94 -5.46
N LYS A 15 19.48 -0.34 -5.40
CA LYS A 15 19.78 -1.01 -4.13
C LYS A 15 20.96 -0.36 -3.40
N GLU A 16 21.88 0.27 -4.12
CA GLU A 16 23.00 1.02 -3.54
C GLU A 16 22.53 2.26 -2.76
N ASP A 17 21.36 2.83 -3.07
CA ASP A 17 20.80 3.93 -2.29
C ASP A 17 20.45 3.49 -0.85
N MET A 18 20.12 2.21 -0.64
CA MET A 18 19.84 1.68 0.70
C MET A 18 21.08 1.64 1.59
N ASP A 19 22.24 1.38 1.00
CA ASP A 19 23.53 1.47 1.72
C ASP A 19 23.86 2.92 2.02
N LYS A 20 23.65 3.82 1.04
CA LYS A 20 23.88 5.26 1.17
C LYS A 20 23.05 5.91 2.27
N TYR A 21 21.83 5.44 2.49
CA TYR A 21 20.90 5.97 3.50
C TYR A 21 20.86 5.16 4.79
N ASP A 22 21.78 4.20 4.97
CA ASP A 22 21.90 3.36 6.16
C ASP A 22 20.59 2.61 6.52
N CYS A 23 19.87 2.10 5.52
CA CYS A 23 18.58 1.42 5.74
C CYS A 23 18.69 0.20 6.65
N THR A 24 17.72 0.06 7.56
CA THR A 24 17.59 -1.13 8.42
C THR A 24 17.18 -2.37 7.61
N ILE A 25 17.19 -3.54 8.26
CA ILE A 25 16.77 -4.79 7.62
C ILE A 25 15.28 -4.71 7.25
N GLU A 26 14.46 -4.19 8.16
CA GLU A 26 13.02 -4.03 7.99
C GLU A 26 12.71 -3.05 6.85
N GLU A 27 13.39 -1.90 6.78
CA GLU A 27 13.23 -0.95 5.68
C GLU A 27 13.60 -1.57 4.34
N ARG A 28 14.67 -2.37 4.28
CA ARG A 28 15.07 -3.07 3.05
C ARG A 28 14.04 -4.09 2.59
N GLU A 29 13.45 -4.85 3.52
CA GLU A 29 12.41 -5.82 3.19
C GLU A 29 11.20 -5.17 2.51
N GLU A 30 10.83 -3.94 2.91
CA GLU A 30 9.76 -3.17 2.27
C GLU A 30 10.24 -2.47 0.98
N TYR A 31 11.40 -1.81 1.01
CA TYR A 31 11.84 -0.90 -0.05
C TYR A 31 12.39 -1.66 -1.27
N GLU A 32 13.04 -2.81 -1.07
CA GLU A 32 13.65 -3.56 -2.17
C GLU A 32 12.62 -4.01 -3.20
N LEU A 33 11.41 -4.35 -2.77
CA LEU A 33 10.33 -4.75 -3.66
C LEU A 33 9.95 -3.62 -4.62
N HIS A 34 9.86 -2.39 -4.12
CA HIS A 34 9.56 -1.22 -4.96
C HIS A 34 10.65 -0.97 -6.00
N ILE A 35 11.92 -1.07 -5.60
CA ILE A 35 13.08 -0.88 -6.48
C ILE A 35 13.19 -2.01 -7.52
N GLU A 36 12.92 -3.27 -7.14
CA GLU A 36 12.89 -4.41 -8.06
C GLU A 36 11.80 -4.27 -9.14
N GLU A 37 10.68 -3.63 -8.79
CA GLU A 37 9.59 -3.28 -9.71
C GLU A 37 9.81 -1.94 -10.44
N GLU A 38 11.02 -1.39 -10.40
CA GLU A 38 11.43 -0.16 -11.09
C GLU A 38 10.65 1.10 -10.64
N ASN A 39 10.09 1.10 -9.43
CA ASN A 39 9.47 2.29 -8.83
C ASN A 39 10.54 3.18 -8.17
N LEU A 40 10.37 4.49 -8.28
CA LEU A 40 11.08 5.44 -7.43
C LEU A 40 10.41 5.47 -6.06
N LEU A 41 11.19 5.29 -5.01
CA LEU A 41 10.70 5.37 -3.64
C LEU A 41 11.25 6.63 -2.97
N PHE A 42 10.36 7.36 -2.29
CA PHE A 42 10.73 8.51 -1.47
C PHE A 42 10.29 8.28 -0.03
N ALA A 43 11.21 8.43 0.92
CA ALA A 43 10.96 8.23 2.34
C ALA A 43 11.57 9.35 3.19
N GLY A 44 11.06 9.51 4.41
CA GLY A 44 11.57 10.46 5.38
C GLY A 44 10.48 11.11 6.22
N VAL A 45 10.89 12.09 7.02
CA VAL A 45 10.02 12.74 8.03
C VAL A 45 9.45 14.08 7.58
N ASP A 46 9.99 14.67 6.51
CA ASP A 46 9.56 15.97 5.98
C ASP A 46 8.63 15.74 4.77
N TYR A 47 7.36 15.45 5.05
CA TYR A 47 6.35 15.10 4.04
C TYR A 47 6.25 16.16 2.92
N GLU A 48 6.27 17.45 3.24
CA GLU A 48 6.23 18.48 2.20
C GLU A 48 7.42 18.36 1.24
N MET A 49 8.64 18.17 1.78
CA MET A 49 9.83 17.99 0.96
C MET A 49 9.77 16.71 0.12
N ILE A 50 9.29 15.61 0.69
CA ILE A 50 9.12 14.32 0.01
C ILE A 50 8.21 14.49 -1.21
N LEU A 51 7.03 15.06 -1.02
CA LEU A 51 6.08 15.28 -2.12
C LEU A 51 6.69 16.17 -3.20
N ARG A 52 7.35 17.27 -2.82
CA ARG A 52 7.99 18.19 -3.77
C ARG A 52 9.11 17.53 -4.59
N GLN A 53 9.85 16.60 -4.00
CA GLN A 53 10.89 15.86 -4.73
C GLN A 53 10.26 14.83 -5.67
N ALA A 54 9.27 14.06 -5.19
CA ALA A 54 8.57 13.08 -6.01
C ALA A 54 7.87 13.71 -7.24
N GLU A 55 7.21 14.87 -7.05
CA GLU A 55 6.53 15.64 -8.11
C GLU A 55 7.47 16.11 -9.25
N GLN A 56 8.78 16.14 -9.04
CA GLN A 56 9.74 16.53 -10.09
C GLN A 56 10.04 15.41 -11.08
N GLU A 57 9.80 14.16 -10.69
CA GLU A 57 10.25 12.97 -11.44
C GLU A 57 9.10 12.03 -11.81
N ALA A 58 7.99 12.06 -11.07
CA ALA A 58 6.87 11.15 -11.25
C ALA A 58 5.62 11.86 -11.79
N ASP A 59 4.96 11.22 -12.76
CA ASP A 59 3.64 11.65 -13.24
C ASP A 59 2.52 11.31 -12.23
N VAL A 60 2.73 10.26 -11.42
CA VAL A 60 1.79 9.77 -10.41
C VAL A 60 2.56 9.42 -9.15
N VAL A 61 2.10 9.95 -8.01
CA VAL A 61 2.65 9.62 -6.69
C VAL A 61 1.63 8.75 -5.94
N LEU A 62 2.06 7.55 -5.56
CA LEU A 62 1.33 6.71 -4.62
C LEU A 62 1.85 6.97 -3.21
N TRP A 63 0.97 7.44 -2.33
CA TRP A 63 1.28 7.52 -0.91
C TRP A 63 0.67 6.31 -0.18
N ASP A 64 1.51 5.54 0.48
CA ASP A 64 1.09 4.42 1.32
C ASP A 64 1.27 4.78 2.80
N GLY A 65 0.15 4.86 3.53
CA GLY A 65 0.11 5.08 4.98
C GLY A 65 0.06 3.79 5.80
N GLY A 66 0.18 2.64 5.13
CA GLY A 66 -0.07 1.34 5.71
C GLY A 66 -1.42 1.26 6.40
N ASN A 67 -1.46 0.64 7.57
CA ASN A 67 -2.65 0.50 8.39
C ASN A 67 -2.71 1.49 9.57
N ASN A 68 -1.70 2.35 9.74
CA ASN A 68 -1.53 3.19 10.92
C ASN A 68 -1.83 4.66 10.66
N ASP A 69 -1.78 5.11 9.40
CA ASP A 69 -1.95 6.52 9.05
C ASP A 69 -3.12 6.80 8.09
N PHE A 70 -3.51 8.07 8.06
CA PHE A 70 -4.29 8.67 6.98
C PHE A 70 -3.39 9.67 6.24
N SER A 71 -3.72 10.03 5.01
CA SER A 71 -2.83 10.86 4.19
C SER A 71 -2.54 12.21 4.84
N PHE A 72 -1.26 12.53 5.01
CA PHE A 72 -0.81 13.87 5.38
C PHE A 72 -0.78 14.84 4.20
N TYR A 73 -0.97 14.32 2.98
CA TYR A 73 -1.15 15.12 1.78
C TYR A 73 -2.63 15.38 1.52
N ARG A 74 -2.89 16.32 0.61
CA ARG A 74 -4.19 16.42 -0.04
C ARG A 74 -4.12 15.62 -1.34
N PRO A 75 -4.57 14.35 -1.37
CA PRO A 75 -4.54 13.56 -2.60
C PRO A 75 -5.61 14.02 -3.59
N ASP A 76 -5.36 13.79 -4.88
CA ASP A 76 -6.37 13.91 -5.93
C ASP A 76 -7.40 12.79 -5.87
N VAL A 77 -6.98 11.59 -5.45
CA VAL A 77 -7.82 10.40 -5.28
C VAL A 77 -7.42 9.65 -4.02
N THR A 78 -8.39 9.37 -3.15
CA THR A 78 -8.21 8.52 -1.96
C THR A 78 -8.86 7.16 -2.16
N ILE A 79 -8.07 6.08 -2.08
CA ILE A 79 -8.58 4.71 -2.09
C ILE A 79 -8.47 4.13 -0.68
N CYS A 80 -9.59 3.82 -0.05
CA CYS A 80 -9.60 3.11 1.23
C CYS A 80 -9.67 1.59 0.96
N VAL A 81 -8.67 0.84 1.44
CA VAL A 81 -8.67 -0.61 1.35
C VAL A 81 -9.25 -1.20 2.65
N ALA A 82 -10.41 -1.83 2.54
CA ALA A 82 -11.10 -2.51 3.62
C ALA A 82 -10.80 -4.02 3.58
N ASP A 83 -10.73 -4.67 4.74
CA ASP A 83 -10.54 -6.13 4.83
C ASP A 83 -11.92 -6.80 4.94
N ALA A 84 -12.26 -7.69 4.00
CA ALA A 84 -13.52 -8.42 3.97
C ALA A 84 -13.78 -9.22 5.27
N LEU A 85 -12.72 -9.65 5.95
CA LEU A 85 -12.80 -10.45 7.18
C LEU A 85 -13.05 -9.61 8.44
N ARG A 86 -13.17 -8.27 8.29
CA ARG A 86 -13.21 -7.30 9.39
C ARG A 86 -14.37 -6.35 9.24
N VAL A 87 -15.57 -6.89 9.07
CA VAL A 87 -16.79 -6.12 8.86
C VAL A 87 -16.95 -5.04 9.94
N ALA A 88 -17.17 -3.80 9.49
CA ALA A 88 -17.36 -2.60 10.29
C ALA A 88 -16.13 -2.09 11.05
N HIS A 89 -14.92 -2.63 10.85
CA HIS A 89 -13.72 -2.04 11.45
C HIS A 89 -13.49 -0.60 11.00
N GLU A 90 -13.93 -0.27 9.79
CA GLU A 90 -13.89 1.05 9.18
C GLU A 90 -14.82 2.05 9.89
N GLN A 91 -15.67 1.61 10.83
CA GLN A 91 -16.52 2.49 11.65
C GLN A 91 -15.99 2.69 13.07
N HIS A 92 -15.06 1.86 13.53
CA HIS A 92 -14.73 1.75 14.96
C HIS A 92 -13.26 1.94 15.28
N TYR A 93 -12.37 1.82 14.30
CA TYR A 93 -10.93 1.90 14.52
C TYR A 93 -10.31 3.09 13.80
N TYR A 94 -9.42 3.78 14.51
CA TYR A 94 -8.54 4.79 13.94
C TYR A 94 -7.29 4.12 13.34
N PRO A 95 -6.81 4.56 12.16
CA PRO A 95 -7.36 5.63 11.32
C PRO A 95 -8.41 5.17 10.29
N GLY A 96 -8.83 3.89 10.32
CA GLY A 96 -9.75 3.31 9.34
C GLY A 96 -11.03 4.11 9.08
N GLU A 97 -11.63 4.69 10.12
CA GLU A 97 -12.80 5.57 9.97
C GLU A 97 -12.49 6.83 9.15
N ILE A 98 -11.34 7.46 9.39
CA ILE A 98 -10.93 8.66 8.66
C ILE A 98 -10.69 8.30 7.19
N ASN A 99 -9.96 7.21 6.93
CA ASN A 99 -9.68 6.74 5.58
C ASN A 99 -10.97 6.41 4.81
N ALA A 100 -11.93 5.73 5.44
CA ALA A 100 -13.21 5.41 4.81
C ALA A 100 -14.06 6.66 4.52
N ARG A 101 -14.12 7.62 5.45
CA ARG A 101 -14.85 8.89 5.25
C ARG A 101 -14.24 9.75 4.14
N MET A 102 -12.91 9.73 4.02
CA MET A 102 -12.16 10.47 3.01
C MET A 102 -12.14 9.80 1.64
N ALA A 103 -12.50 8.52 1.55
CA ALA A 103 -12.40 7.72 0.34
C ALA A 103 -13.21 8.30 -0.83
N ASP A 104 -12.57 8.34 -2.00
CA ASP A 104 -13.20 8.49 -3.31
C ASP A 104 -13.56 7.13 -3.92
N LEU A 105 -12.94 6.05 -3.41
CA LEU A 105 -13.21 4.66 -3.74
C LEU A 105 -12.94 3.78 -2.51
N VAL A 106 -13.80 2.81 -2.23
CA VAL A 106 -13.50 1.74 -1.26
C VAL A 106 -13.28 0.42 -1.97
N LEU A 107 -12.14 -0.22 -1.72
CA LEU A 107 -11.83 -1.58 -2.15
C LEU A 107 -11.99 -2.52 -0.96
N ILE A 108 -13.04 -3.34 -0.94
CA ILE A 108 -13.16 -4.44 0.03
C ILE A 108 -12.34 -5.61 -0.51
N ASN A 109 -11.16 -5.81 0.06
CA ASN A 109 -10.19 -6.80 -0.36
C ASN A 109 -10.34 -8.12 0.44
N LYS A 110 -9.76 -9.21 -0.06
CA LYS A 110 -9.83 -10.59 0.50
C LYS A 110 -11.22 -11.22 0.45
N VAL A 111 -12.07 -10.81 -0.50
CA VAL A 111 -13.42 -11.37 -0.65
C VAL A 111 -13.38 -12.87 -0.94
N ASN A 112 -12.35 -13.35 -1.64
CA ASN A 112 -12.09 -14.79 -1.85
C ASN A 112 -11.83 -15.59 -0.57
N SER A 113 -11.56 -14.94 0.56
CA SER A 113 -11.37 -15.60 1.86
C SER A 113 -12.66 -15.74 2.67
N LEU A 114 -13.77 -15.15 2.20
CA LEU A 114 -15.07 -15.27 2.86
C LEU A 114 -15.68 -16.65 2.63
N SER A 115 -16.42 -17.12 3.64
CA SER A 115 -17.26 -18.31 3.49
C SER A 115 -18.49 -18.03 2.61
N SER A 116 -18.97 -16.78 2.61
CA SER A 116 -20.10 -16.34 1.81
C SER A 116 -19.95 -14.89 1.37
N ILE A 117 -20.25 -14.62 0.09
CA ILE A 117 -20.26 -13.26 -0.47
C ILE A 117 -21.26 -12.33 0.25
N SER A 118 -22.28 -12.89 0.92
CA SER A 118 -23.25 -12.09 1.68
C SER A 118 -22.60 -11.29 2.83
N GLU A 119 -21.46 -11.74 3.36
CA GLU A 119 -20.70 -11.01 4.39
C GLU A 119 -20.11 -9.71 3.82
N ALA A 120 -19.53 -9.75 2.62
CA ALA A 120 -19.06 -8.55 1.92
C ALA A 120 -20.22 -7.58 1.63
N VAL A 121 -21.40 -8.09 1.26
CA VAL A 121 -22.59 -7.26 1.02
C VAL A 121 -23.04 -6.55 2.30
N GLN A 122 -22.97 -7.21 3.46
CA GLN A 122 -23.26 -6.55 4.74
C GLN A 122 -22.27 -5.43 5.05
N GLN A 123 -20.99 -5.62 4.74
CA GLN A 123 -19.96 -4.59 4.91
C GLN A 123 -20.20 -3.37 4.01
N VAL A 124 -20.64 -3.58 2.76
CA VAL A 124 -21.07 -2.49 1.85
C VAL A 124 -22.14 -1.62 2.51
N GLU A 125 -23.16 -2.22 3.13
CA GLU A 125 -24.23 -1.47 3.79
C GLU A 125 -23.73 -0.66 5.00
N LYS A 126 -22.73 -1.16 5.72
CA LYS A 126 -22.06 -0.42 6.80
C LYS A 126 -21.24 0.74 6.25
N LEU A 127 -20.44 0.52 5.21
CA LEU A 127 -19.61 1.54 4.59
C LEU A 127 -20.44 2.69 4.02
N LYS A 128 -21.55 2.39 3.33
CA LYS A 128 -22.49 3.40 2.80
C LYS A 128 -22.99 4.40 3.85
N ALA A 129 -22.98 4.04 5.13
CA ALA A 129 -23.40 4.93 6.21
C ALA A 129 -22.34 5.99 6.60
N ILE A 130 -21.07 5.81 6.19
CA ILE A 130 -19.96 6.68 6.60
C ILE A 130 -19.17 7.30 5.44
N VAL A 131 -19.15 6.66 4.27
CA VAL A 131 -18.42 7.16 3.08
C VAL A 131 -19.14 8.35 2.45
N LYS A 132 -18.47 9.04 1.52
CA LYS A 132 -19.09 10.09 0.69
C LYS A 132 -20.27 9.52 -0.09
N ILE A 133 -21.30 10.36 -0.32
CA ILE A 133 -22.40 10.01 -1.23
C ILE A 133 -21.79 9.65 -2.60
N GLU A 134 -22.30 8.59 -3.23
CA GLU A 134 -21.82 8.06 -4.52
C GLU A 134 -20.39 7.48 -4.54
N CYS A 135 -19.69 7.39 -3.40
CA CYS A 135 -18.40 6.70 -3.31
C CYS A 135 -18.56 5.25 -3.81
N PRO A 136 -17.87 4.85 -4.90
CA PRO A 136 -17.94 3.49 -5.39
C PRO A 136 -17.31 2.52 -4.38
N ILE A 137 -17.92 1.35 -4.26
CA ILE A 137 -17.42 0.26 -3.42
C ILE A 137 -17.25 -0.96 -4.31
N ILE A 138 -16.03 -1.46 -4.43
CA ILE A 138 -15.67 -2.59 -5.28
C ILE A 138 -15.07 -3.73 -4.46
N PHE A 139 -15.09 -4.93 -5.03
CA PHE A 139 -14.56 -6.14 -4.40
C PHE A 139 -13.22 -6.53 -5.03
N GLY A 140 -12.26 -6.86 -4.18
CA GLY A 140 -10.94 -7.36 -4.55
C GLY A 140 -10.68 -8.72 -3.93
N ASN A 141 -9.89 -9.52 -4.64
CA ASN A 141 -9.33 -10.76 -4.12
C ASN A 141 -7.86 -10.56 -3.81
N SER A 142 -7.41 -11.16 -2.71
CA SER A 142 -5.98 -11.34 -2.43
C SER A 142 -5.66 -12.81 -2.59
N VAL A 143 -5.25 -13.19 -3.79
CA VAL A 143 -4.85 -14.56 -4.09
C VAL A 143 -3.40 -14.70 -3.69
N VAL A 144 -3.12 -15.62 -2.77
CA VAL A 144 -1.74 -15.98 -2.41
C VAL A 144 -1.33 -17.18 -3.25
N SER A 145 -0.24 -17.04 -3.99
CA SER A 145 0.39 -18.11 -4.77
C SER A 145 1.82 -18.34 -4.28
N GLY A 146 2.33 -19.55 -4.48
CA GLY A 146 3.77 -19.80 -4.31
C GLY A 146 4.56 -19.00 -5.33
N GLU A 147 5.76 -18.57 -4.93
CA GLU A 147 6.72 -17.89 -5.80
C GLU A 147 8.09 -18.57 -5.70
N ALA A 148 8.87 -18.49 -6.76
CA ALA A 148 10.25 -18.95 -6.75
C ALA A 148 11.12 -18.00 -7.58
N LYS A 149 12.36 -17.76 -7.12
CA LYS A 149 13.36 -16.95 -7.84
C LYS A 149 14.40 -17.86 -8.51
N HIS A 150 14.86 -17.46 -9.69
CA HIS A 150 15.91 -18.17 -10.41
C HIS A 150 17.23 -18.10 -9.62
N PRO A 151 17.87 -19.23 -9.27
CA PRO A 151 18.98 -19.25 -8.30
C PRO A 151 20.18 -18.39 -8.68
N ALA A 152 20.46 -18.24 -9.98
CA ALA A 152 21.63 -17.49 -10.45
C ALA A 152 21.36 -16.00 -10.71
N THR A 153 20.10 -15.60 -10.89
CA THR A 153 19.76 -14.23 -11.34
C THR A 153 18.85 -13.50 -10.36
N GLY A 154 18.28 -14.18 -9.38
CA GLY A 154 17.32 -13.61 -8.43
C GLY A 154 15.96 -13.25 -9.05
N LYS A 155 15.77 -13.40 -10.36
CA LYS A 155 14.52 -13.03 -11.04
C LYS A 155 13.39 -14.00 -10.70
N LEU A 156 12.17 -13.49 -10.50
CA LEU A 156 10.97 -14.31 -10.32
C LEU A 156 10.78 -15.27 -11.51
N LEU A 157 10.44 -16.53 -11.20
CA LEU A 157 10.05 -17.53 -12.18
C LEU A 157 8.59 -17.31 -12.60
N SER A 158 8.26 -17.66 -13.84
CA SER A 158 6.88 -17.59 -14.32
C SER A 158 5.97 -18.55 -13.55
N ASN A 159 4.69 -18.21 -13.42
CA ASN A 159 3.69 -19.02 -12.71
C ASN A 159 3.67 -20.49 -13.19
N ASP A 160 3.80 -20.74 -14.50
CA ASP A 160 3.87 -22.10 -15.05
C ASP A 160 5.08 -22.89 -14.52
N LYS A 161 6.24 -22.23 -14.39
CA LYS A 161 7.46 -22.84 -13.85
C LYS A 161 7.33 -23.10 -12.35
N VAL A 162 6.76 -22.15 -11.61
CA VAL A 162 6.52 -22.33 -10.17
C VAL A 162 5.53 -23.48 -9.94
N THR A 163 4.44 -23.53 -10.72
CA THR A 163 3.43 -24.60 -10.61
C THR A 163 4.02 -25.97 -10.94
N ALA A 164 4.96 -26.06 -11.90
CA ALA A 164 5.66 -27.30 -12.22
C ALA A 164 6.67 -27.76 -11.15
N MET A 165 6.99 -26.91 -10.16
CA MET A 165 7.86 -27.24 -9.03
C MET A 165 7.10 -27.79 -7.81
N VAL A 166 5.77 -27.69 -7.82
CA VAL A 166 4.84 -28.20 -6.79
C VAL A 166 4.20 -29.50 -7.26
#